data_AF-A0A560B5X8-F1
#
_entry.id   AF-A0A560B5X8-F1
#
_cell.length_a   1.000
_cell.length_b   1.000
_cell.length_c   1.000
_cell.angle_alpha   90.00
_cell.angle_beta   90.00
_cell.angle_gamma   90.00
#
_symmetry.space_group_name_H-M   'P 1'
#
loop_
_entity.id
_entity.type
_entity.pdbx_description
1 polymer ?
#
loop_
_entity_poly.entity_id
_entity_poly.type
_entity_poly.pdbx_seq_one_letter_code
_entity_poly.pdbx_strand_id
1 'polypeptide(L)'
;MNDVTVVVIRQAGETGVLYGSVTPRDVADALDAAGYKVDRKQVSIETPIKTLGLFKLRVVLHPEVSISVTVNVARSQEEAELQLSRGGMVTAADLRDDDEDEIEEAPAATEAEVSEEG
;
A
#
# COMPACT_ATOMS: atom_id res chain seq x y z
N MET A 1 15.92 5.44 -1.19
CA MET A 1 14.51 5.31 -0.78
C MET A 1 14.01 4.00 -1.36
N ASN A 2 13.62 3.06 -0.51
CA ASN A 2 13.02 1.79 -0.93
C ASN A 2 11.73 1.61 -0.14
N ASP A 3 10.65 2.27 -0.59
CA ASP A 3 9.30 1.91 -0.15
C ASP A 3 8.94 0.63 -0.92
N VAL A 4 9.18 -0.52 -0.29
CA VAL A 4 8.88 -1.83 -0.89
C VAL A 4 7.40 -2.08 -0.70
N THR A 5 6.65 -2.18 -1.80
CA THR A 5 5.22 -2.51 -1.76
C THR A 5 4.99 -3.91 -2.28
N VAL A 6 4.21 -4.72 -1.56
CA VAL A 6 3.81 -6.07 -1.96
C VAL A 6 2.30 -6.25 -1.91
N VAL A 7 1.77 -7.07 -2.81
CA VAL A 7 0.34 -7.38 -2.91
C VAL A 7 0.06 -8.75 -2.29
N VAL A 8 -0.93 -8.82 -1.41
CA VAL A 8 -1.41 -10.03 -0.73
C VAL A 8 -2.87 -10.24 -1.10
N ILE A 9 -3.16 -11.32 -1.83
CA ILE A 9 -4.53 -11.64 -2.27
C ILE A 9 -5.21 -12.55 -1.25
N ARG A 10 -6.29 -12.07 -0.62
CA ARG A 10 -7.06 -12.84 0.38
C ARG A 10 -8.56 -12.62 0.27
N GLN A 11 -9.33 -13.66 0.60
CA GLN A 11 -10.78 -13.60 0.62
C GLN A 11 -11.28 -12.67 1.74
N ALA A 12 -12.09 -11.70 1.35
CA ALA A 12 -12.80 -10.78 2.22
C ALA A 12 -14.31 -10.79 1.94
N GLY A 13 -15.10 -10.42 2.96
CA GLY A 13 -16.52 -10.13 2.82
C GLY A 13 -16.78 -8.77 2.18
N GLU A 14 -18.04 -8.49 1.89
CA GLU A 14 -18.50 -7.30 1.16
C GLU A 14 -18.15 -5.98 1.87
N THR A 15 -18.03 -5.99 3.20
CA THR A 15 -17.61 -4.85 4.04
C THR A 15 -16.09 -4.63 4.07
N GLY A 16 -15.30 -5.36 3.26
CA GLY A 16 -13.83 -5.26 3.26
C GLY A 16 -13.14 -5.97 4.44
N VAL A 17 -13.87 -6.70 5.27
CA VAL A 17 -13.32 -7.52 6.37
C VAL A 17 -12.86 -8.87 5.84
N LEU A 18 -11.63 -9.27 6.15
CA LEU A 18 -11.06 -10.56 5.78
C LEU A 18 -11.78 -11.72 6.51
N TYR A 19 -12.00 -12.84 5.83
CA TYR A 19 -12.49 -14.08 6.46
C TYR A 19 -11.46 -14.76 7.39
N GLY A 20 -10.28 -14.15 7.54
CA GLY A 20 -9.18 -14.66 8.36
C GLY A 20 -8.29 -13.53 8.86
N SER A 21 -6.97 -13.78 8.93
CA SER A 21 -5.99 -12.76 9.29
C SER A 21 -4.77 -12.89 8.38
N VAL A 22 -4.20 -11.78 7.94
CA VAL A 22 -2.88 -11.83 7.28
C VAL A 22 -1.85 -12.23 8.33
N THR A 23 -0.98 -13.18 7.99
CA THR A 23 0.05 -13.69 8.90
C THR A 23 1.45 -13.27 8.41
N PRO A 24 2.48 -13.29 9.28
CA PRO A 24 3.86 -13.01 8.86
C PRO A 24 4.36 -13.93 7.73
N ARG A 25 3.76 -15.12 7.60
CA ARG A 25 4.05 -16.08 6.52
C ARG A 25 3.46 -15.63 5.18
N ASP A 26 2.28 -15.03 5.17
CA ASP A 26 1.62 -14.51 3.95
C ASP A 26 2.43 -13.37 3.34
N VAL A 27 2.89 -12.45 4.20
CA VAL A 27 3.73 -11.31 3.81
C VAL A 27 5.11 -11.78 3.33
N ALA A 28 5.70 -12.78 4.00
CA ALA A 28 6.98 -13.37 3.57
C ALA A 28 6.87 -14.07 2.20
N ASP A 29 5.78 -14.78 1.93
CA ASP A 29 5.52 -15.45 0.64
C ASP A 29 5.34 -14.43 -0.49
N ALA A 30 4.58 -13.35 -0.24
CA ALA A 30 4.42 -12.24 -1.19
C ALA A 30 5.74 -11.48 -1.45
N LEU A 31 6.60 -11.33 -0.43
CA LEU A 31 7.95 -10.77 -0.59
C LEU A 31 8.86 -11.69 -1.41
N ASP A 32 8.86 -13.00 -1.17
CA ASP A 32 9.65 -13.98 -1.93
C ASP A 32 9.20 -14.03 -3.41
N ALA A 33 7.89 -13.99 -3.66
CA ALA A 33 7.31 -13.87 -5.00
C ALA A 33 7.70 -12.57 -5.72
N ALA A 34 7.92 -11.47 -4.98
CA ALA A 34 8.46 -10.21 -5.49
C ALA A 34 10.02 -10.21 -5.61
N GLY A 35 10.68 -11.33 -5.31
CA GLY A 35 12.14 -11.50 -5.41
C GLY A 35 12.92 -11.19 -4.12
N TYR A 36 12.25 -10.87 -3.02
CA TYR A 36 12.86 -10.54 -1.73
C TYR A 36 12.79 -11.73 -0.76
N LYS A 37 13.90 -12.43 -0.57
CA LYS A 37 14.01 -13.48 0.46
C LYS A 37 13.88 -12.89 1.87
N VAL A 38 12.71 -13.02 2.47
CA VAL A 38 12.40 -12.59 3.84
C VAL A 38 11.80 -13.76 4.61
N ASP A 39 12.34 -14.05 5.80
CA ASP A 39 11.80 -15.08 6.69
C ASP A 39 10.62 -14.51 7.49
N ARG A 40 9.60 -15.36 7.77
CA ARG A 40 8.46 -15.01 8.62
C ARG A 40 8.82 -14.47 10.01
N LYS A 41 10.04 -14.72 10.52
CA LYS A 41 10.57 -14.15 11.77
C LYS A 41 11.02 -12.70 11.66
N GLN A 42 11.33 -12.24 10.45
CA GLN A 42 11.80 -10.87 10.16
C GLN A 42 10.63 -9.90 9.99
N VAL A 43 9.45 -10.39 9.61
CA VAL A 43 8.22 -9.60 9.47
C VAL A 43 7.61 -9.35 10.85
N SER A 44 7.63 -8.09 11.31
CA SER A 44 6.98 -7.66 12.54
C SER A 44 5.57 -7.13 12.24
N ILE A 45 4.55 -7.85 12.70
CA ILE A 45 3.14 -7.44 12.64
C ILE A 45 2.71 -7.03 14.05
N GLU A 46 2.68 -5.73 14.32
CA GLU A 46 2.24 -5.17 15.61
C GLU A 46 0.71 -5.24 15.76
N THR A 47 -0.01 -4.95 14.67
CA THR A 47 -1.48 -4.96 14.61
C THR A 47 -1.97 -6.06 13.67
N PRO A 48 -2.87 -6.96 14.09
CA PRO A 48 -3.35 -8.05 13.24
C PRO A 48 -4.24 -7.50 12.10
N ILE A 49 -3.80 -7.71 10.86
CA ILE A 49 -4.52 -7.25 9.67
C ILE A 49 -5.72 -8.16 9.41
N LYS A 50 -6.92 -7.57 9.49
CA LYS A 50 -8.22 -8.25 9.32
C LYS A 50 -9.15 -7.55 8.32
N THR A 51 -8.65 -6.60 7.56
CA THR A 51 -9.37 -5.89 6.50
C THR A 51 -8.52 -5.81 5.24
N LEU A 52 -9.15 -5.53 4.10
CA LEU A 52 -8.48 -5.05 2.90
C LEU A 52 -7.84 -3.68 3.17
N GLY A 53 -6.98 -3.19 2.27
CA GLY A 53 -6.30 -1.90 2.40
C GLY A 53 -4.78 -1.97 2.34
N LEU A 54 -4.16 -0.79 2.43
CA LEU A 54 -2.71 -0.59 2.49
C LEU A 54 -2.22 -0.54 3.94
N PHE A 55 -1.32 -1.45 4.33
CA PHE A 55 -0.78 -1.56 5.68
C PHE A 55 0.74 -1.43 5.69
N LYS A 56 1.28 -0.42 6.38
CA LYS A 56 2.74 -0.26 6.54
C LYS A 56 3.23 -1.12 7.71
N LEU A 57 4.12 -2.06 7.41
CA LEU A 57 4.71 -3.02 8.35
C LEU A 57 6.22 -2.79 8.47
N ARG A 58 6.81 -3.18 9.60
CA ARG A 58 8.28 -3.18 9.77
C ARG A 58 8.84 -4.57 9.48
N VAL A 59 9.84 -4.64 8.61
CA VAL A 59 10.61 -5.86 8.34
C VAL A 59 12.04 -5.65 8.82
N VAL A 60 12.49 -6.49 9.75
CA VAL A 60 13.83 -6.45 10.36
C VAL A 60 14.71 -7.47 9.65
N LEU A 61 15.47 -7.01 8.65
CA LEU A 61 16.37 -7.87 7.87
C LEU A 61 17.59 -8.27 8.70
N HIS A 62 18.12 -7.35 9.50
CA HIS A 62 19.24 -7.56 10.42
C HIS A 62 19.01 -6.72 11.69
N PRO A 63 19.61 -7.03 12.87
CA PRO A 63 19.53 -6.19 14.07
C PRO A 63 19.88 -4.71 13.87
N GLU A 64 20.65 -4.38 12.82
CA GLU A 64 21.06 -3.01 12.47
C GLU A 64 20.28 -2.43 11.28
N VAL A 65 19.41 -3.23 10.62
CA VAL A 65 18.70 -2.86 9.39
C VAL A 65 17.23 -3.29 9.45
N SER A 66 16.35 -2.31 9.66
CA SER A 66 14.90 -2.46 9.50
C SER A 66 14.38 -1.57 8.38
N ILE A 67 13.52 -2.11 7.53
CA ILE A 67 12.82 -1.39 6.47
C ILE A 67 11.31 -1.32 6.75
N SER A 68 10.64 -0.33 6.17
CA SER A 68 9.18 -0.27 6.11
C SER A 68 8.72 -0.90 4.80
N VAL A 69 7.74 -1.80 4.87
CA VAL A 69 7.14 -2.48 3.73
C VAL A 69 5.65 -2.16 3.71
N THR A 70 5.15 -1.66 2.59
CA THR A 70 3.72 -1.42 2.38
C THR A 70 3.09 -2.72 1.88
N VAL A 71 2.12 -3.27 2.62
CA VAL A 71 1.38 -4.48 2.23
C VAL A 71 -0.01 -4.07 1.79
N ASN A 72 -0.27 -4.22 0.49
CA ASN A 72 -1.58 -4.02 -0.10
C ASN A 72 -2.39 -5.33 -0.03
N VAL A 73 -3.50 -5.33 0.69
CA VAL A 73 -4.38 -6.48 0.83
C VAL A 73 -5.64 -6.27 -0.03
N ALA A 74 -5.85 -7.14 -1.00
CA ALA A 74 -6.96 -7.07 -1.96
C ALA A 74 -7.64 -8.43 -2.15
N ARG A 75 -8.86 -8.46 -2.69
CA ARG A 75 -9.51 -9.75 -3.04
C ARG A 75 -9.15 -10.28 -4.43
N SER A 76 -8.57 -9.43 -5.29
CA SER A 76 -8.14 -9.73 -6.67
C SER A 76 -6.95 -8.84 -7.08
N GLN A 77 -6.18 -9.23 -8.11
CA GLN A 77 -5.04 -8.42 -8.60
C GLN A 77 -5.48 -7.04 -9.13
N GLU A 78 -6.53 -6.99 -9.95
CA GLU A 78 -7.09 -5.74 -10.50
C GLU A 78 -7.45 -4.74 -9.39
N GLU A 79 -7.96 -5.23 -8.25
CA GLU A 79 -8.31 -4.40 -7.10
C GLU A 79 -7.08 -3.94 -6.29
N ALA A 80 -5.97 -4.68 -6.34
CA ALA A 80 -4.71 -4.23 -5.76
C ALA A 80 -4.12 -3.07 -6.58
N GLU A 81 -4.15 -3.16 -7.91
CA GLU A 81 -3.68 -2.10 -8.81
C GLU A 81 -4.50 -0.80 -8.64
N LEU A 82 -5.81 -0.93 -8.47
CA LEU A 82 -6.69 0.20 -8.14
C LEU A 82 -6.33 0.83 -6.78
N GLN A 83 -6.12 0.03 -5.72
CA GLN A 83 -5.72 0.54 -4.41
C GLN A 83 -4.36 1.27 -4.44
N LEU A 84 -3.40 0.81 -5.25
CA LEU A 84 -2.12 1.49 -5.43
C LEU A 84 -2.25 2.83 -6.15
N SER A 85 -3.17 2.91 -7.11
CA SER A 85 -3.37 4.12 -7.93
C SER A 85 -4.22 5.18 -7.22
N ARG A 86 -5.16 4.77 -6.35
CA ARG A 86 -6.04 5.66 -5.59
C ARG A 86 -5.57 5.95 -4.15
N GLY A 87 -4.55 5.24 -3.65
CA GLY A 87 -3.92 5.52 -2.36
C GLY A 87 -4.70 5.09 -1.11
N GLY A 88 -5.82 4.37 -1.23
CA GLY A 88 -6.74 4.11 -0.12
C GLY A 88 -7.47 2.76 -0.15
N MET A 89 -8.13 2.45 0.96
CA MET A 89 -8.96 1.25 1.12
C MET A 89 -10.33 1.48 0.46
N VAL A 90 -10.49 1.09 -0.80
CA VAL A 90 -11.77 1.19 -1.53
C VAL A 90 -12.82 0.29 -0.90
N THR A 91 -13.64 0.85 0.00
CA THR A 91 -14.86 0.19 0.48
C THR A 91 -16.01 0.50 -0.47
N ALA A 92 -17.09 -0.28 -0.44
CA ALA A 92 -18.29 0.02 -1.23
C ALA A 92 -19.00 1.34 -0.81
N ALA A 93 -18.61 1.96 0.31
CA ALA A 93 -19.10 3.26 0.76
C ALA A 93 -18.31 4.44 0.15
N ASP A 94 -17.05 4.22 -0.21
CA ASP A 94 -16.12 5.19 -0.84
C ASP A 94 -16.65 5.72 -2.18
N LEU A 95 -17.44 4.89 -2.89
CA LEU A 95 -18.12 5.23 -4.14
C LEU A 95 -19.31 6.20 -3.98
N ARG A 96 -19.46 6.85 -2.81
CA ARG A 96 -20.52 7.83 -2.51
C ARG A 96 -20.03 9.16 -1.95
N ASP A 97 -18.74 9.30 -1.68
CA ASP A 97 -18.14 10.46 -0.99
C ASP A 97 -16.68 10.63 -1.49
N ASP A 98 -16.51 11.00 -2.77
CA ASP A 98 -15.21 11.32 -3.42
C ASP A 98 -15.38 12.48 -4.45
N ASP A 99 -16.37 13.35 -4.22
CA ASP A 99 -16.27 14.77 -4.53
C ASP A 99 -15.81 15.42 -3.20
N GLU A 100 -14.70 16.18 -3.20
CA GLU A 100 -14.09 16.91 -2.05
C GLU A 100 -13.09 16.15 -1.12
N ASP A 101 -11.88 15.80 -1.61
CA ASP A 101 -10.62 15.98 -0.85
C ASP A 101 -9.37 16.13 -1.77
N GLU A 102 -9.36 17.17 -2.61
CA GLU A 102 -8.11 17.66 -3.26
C GLU A 102 -7.63 18.91 -2.51
N ILE A 103 -6.90 18.73 -1.41
CA ILE A 103 -6.34 19.83 -0.60
C ILE A 103 -4.80 19.78 -0.49
N GLU A 104 -4.16 20.61 -1.33
CA GLU A 104 -2.98 21.49 -1.04
C GLU A 104 -1.66 20.86 -0.51
N GLU A 105 -0.43 21.31 -0.84
CA GLU A 105 0.06 22.51 -1.55
C GLU A 105 1.53 22.30 -2.06
N ALA A 106 1.92 23.04 -3.11
CA ALA A 106 3.20 23.75 -3.46
C ALA A 106 4.61 23.36 -2.84
N PRO A 107 5.80 23.75 -3.41
CA PRO A 107 6.01 24.93 -4.28
C PRO A 107 7.13 24.94 -5.38
N ALA A 108 7.01 25.95 -6.27
CA ALA A 108 8.04 26.85 -6.85
C ALA A 108 9.27 26.36 -7.68
N ALA A 109 9.35 26.88 -8.93
CA ALA A 109 10.52 27.50 -9.62
C ALA A 109 10.15 27.72 -11.11
N THR A 110 9.71 28.91 -11.56
CA THR A 110 10.45 30.14 -11.95
C THR A 110 11.22 30.07 -13.30
N GLU A 111 11.22 31.22 -13.99
CA GLU A 111 11.75 31.56 -15.34
C GLU A 111 10.76 31.29 -16.50
N ALA A 112 10.07 32.27 -17.10
CA ALA A 112 10.44 33.58 -17.67
C ALA A 112 10.97 33.55 -19.11
N GLU A 113 10.44 34.51 -19.90
CA GLU A 113 10.96 35.07 -21.17
C GLU A 113 10.80 34.21 -22.46
N VAL A 114 10.41 34.77 -23.64
CA VAL A 114 9.91 36.14 -23.94
C VAL A 114 9.12 36.22 -25.28
N SER A 115 8.11 37.12 -25.36
CA SER A 115 7.57 37.78 -26.59
C SER A 115 6.97 36.93 -27.74
N GLU A 116 6.17 37.46 -28.67
CA GLU A 116 5.33 38.68 -28.75
C GLU A 116 4.38 38.52 -29.96
N GLU A 117 3.28 39.26 -29.97
CA GLU A 117 2.25 39.28 -31.02
C GLU A 117 2.69 40.14 -32.22
N GLY A 118 2.39 39.72 -33.46
CA GLY A 118 2.72 40.45 -34.69
C GLY A 118 2.06 39.88 -35.95
#